data_AF-A0ABD5SWG5-F1
#
_entry.id   AF-A0ABD5SWG5-F1
#
_cell.length_a   1.000
_cell.length_b   1.000
_cell.length_c   1.000
_cell.angle_alpha   90.00
_cell.angle_beta   90.00
_cell.angle_gamma   90.00
#
_symmetry.space_group_name_H-M   'P 1'
#
loop_
_entity.id
_entity.type
_entity.pdbx_description
1 polymer ?
#
loop_
_entity_poly.entity_id
_entity_poly.type
_entity_poly.pdbx_seq_one_letter_code
_entity_poly.pdbx_strand_id
1 'polypeptide(L)'
;MAVRENGNRLFQFQSKILEPQTVWTLSSHPTRRSVLDVLRTVGRGMFEELAHCIASSDRDLEGGGSGPAARRTITIALVHNHLPRLDAHDVVEYRGPEAR
;
A
#
# COMPACT_ATOMS: atom_id res chain seq x y z
N MET A 1 5.36 -47.27 8.81
CA MET A 1 5.52 -46.23 7.76
C MET A 1 4.78 -45.00 8.23
N ALA A 2 5.50 -43.94 8.58
CA ALA A 2 4.93 -42.65 8.97
C ALA A 2 4.72 -41.80 7.72
N VAL A 3 3.48 -41.38 7.46
CA VAL A 3 3.19 -40.32 6.48
C VAL A 3 2.75 -39.10 7.28
N ARG A 4 3.58 -38.08 7.16
CA ARG A 4 3.61 -36.85 7.94
C ARG A 4 2.39 -35.98 7.69
N GLU A 5 1.90 -35.38 8.77
CA GLU A 5 0.99 -34.24 8.79
C GLU A 5 1.57 -33.10 7.95
N ASN A 6 0.84 -32.62 6.94
CA ASN A 6 1.15 -31.35 6.29
C ASN A 6 0.13 -30.32 6.78
N GLY A 7 0.64 -29.45 7.66
CA GLY A 7 -0.08 -28.36 8.28
C GLY A 7 -0.69 -27.44 7.24
N ASN A 8 -2.02 -27.42 7.22
CA ASN A 8 -2.80 -26.36 6.61
C ASN A 8 -2.53 -25.09 7.43
N ARG A 9 -1.57 -24.27 6.99
CA ARG A 9 -1.41 -22.90 7.49
C ARG A 9 -2.62 -22.11 7.01
N LEU A 10 -3.71 -22.22 7.78
CA LEU A 10 -4.79 -21.25 7.77
C LEU A 10 -4.11 -19.92 8.13
N PHE A 11 -3.94 -19.05 7.14
CA PHE A 11 -3.66 -17.64 7.37
C PHE A 11 -4.84 -17.10 8.18
N GLN A 12 -4.77 -17.22 9.51
CA GLN A 12 -5.66 -16.52 10.39
C GLN A 12 -5.35 -15.04 10.19
N PHE A 13 -6.11 -14.39 9.30
CA PHE A 13 -6.32 -12.96 9.39
C PHE A 13 -7.01 -12.71 10.73
N GLN A 14 -6.22 -12.64 11.80
CA GLN A 14 -6.69 -12.00 13.01
C GLN A 14 -6.92 -10.55 12.63
N SER A 15 -8.18 -10.18 12.41
CA SER A 15 -8.57 -8.79 12.22
C SER A 15 -8.19 -8.03 13.49
N LYS A 16 -7.00 -7.42 13.47
CA LYS A 16 -6.56 -6.55 14.55
C LYS A 16 -7.45 -5.33 14.54
N ILE A 17 -8.24 -5.16 15.60
CA ILE A 17 -8.98 -3.91 15.81
C ILE A 17 -7.92 -2.83 16.05
N LEU A 18 -7.86 -1.86 15.14
CA LEU A 18 -6.96 -0.72 15.26
C LEU A 18 -7.55 0.32 16.19
N GLU A 19 -6.72 0.90 17.05
CA GLU A 19 -7.12 2.03 17.88
C GLU A 19 -7.56 3.22 17.00
N PRO A 20 -8.58 4.00 17.40
CA PRO A 20 -9.08 5.12 16.60
C PRO A 20 -8.00 6.13 16.20
N GLN A 21 -7.03 6.39 17.09
CA GLN A 21 -5.90 7.28 16.79
C GLN A 21 -4.99 6.71 15.70
N THR A 22 -4.76 5.39 15.69
CA THR A 22 -3.98 4.72 14.64
C THR A 22 -4.69 4.83 13.29
N VAL A 23 -6.00 4.56 13.26
CA VAL A 23 -6.81 4.71 12.04
C VAL A 23 -6.72 6.14 11.50
N TRP A 24 -6.87 7.13 12.38
CA TRP A 24 -6.72 8.55 12.04
C TRP A 24 -5.32 8.84 11.49
N THR A 25 -4.25 8.51 12.21
CA THR A 25 -2.87 8.75 11.77
C THR A 25 -2.58 8.14 10.40
N LEU A 26 -3.01 6.90 10.15
CA LEU A 26 -2.83 6.24 8.86
C LEU A 26 -3.65 6.95 7.76
N SER A 27 -4.91 7.26 8.03
CA SER A 27 -5.85 7.77 7.04
C SER A 27 -5.79 9.29 6.82
N SER A 28 -5.17 10.08 7.68
CA SER A 28 -5.10 11.53 7.47
C SER A 28 -4.12 11.93 6.37
N HIS A 29 -3.08 11.11 6.12
CA HIS A 29 -2.06 11.46 5.13
C HIS A 29 -2.60 11.31 3.70
N PRO A 30 -2.49 12.34 2.84
CA PRO A 30 -3.10 12.34 1.51
C PRO A 30 -2.62 11.17 0.66
N THR A 31 -1.30 10.94 0.58
CA THR A 31 -0.75 9.82 -0.22
C THR A 31 -1.24 8.45 0.24
N ARG A 32 -1.37 8.18 1.55
CA ARG A 32 -1.90 6.90 2.05
C ARG A 32 -3.38 6.75 1.69
N ARG A 33 -4.18 7.82 1.76
CA ARG A 33 -5.57 7.79 1.27
C ARG A 33 -5.64 7.47 -0.22
N SER A 34 -4.83 8.13 -1.04
CA SER A 34 -4.79 7.88 -2.48
C SER A 34 -4.39 6.43 -2.79
N VAL A 35 -3.42 5.87 -2.06
CA VAL A 35 -3.07 4.44 -2.16
C VAL A 35 -4.28 3.55 -1.86
N LEU A 36 -4.96 3.79 -0.74
CA LEU A 36 -6.11 2.97 -0.35
C LEU A 36 -7.27 3.08 -1.34
N ASP A 37 -7.52 4.26 -1.90
CA ASP A 37 -8.59 4.44 -2.90
C ASP A 37 -8.26 3.78 -4.24
N VAL A 38 -7.00 3.88 -4.69
CA VAL A 38 -6.53 3.14 -5.87
C VAL A 38 -6.64 1.63 -5.63
N LEU A 39 -6.13 1.11 -4.51
CA LEU A 39 -6.18 -0.32 -4.18
C LEU A 39 -7.61 -0.82 -3.98
N ARG A 40 -8.52 -0.02 -3.44
CA ARG A 40 -9.95 -0.35 -3.38
C ARG A 40 -10.53 -0.61 -4.77
N THR A 41 -10.02 0.07 -5.78
CA THR A 41 -10.48 -0.03 -7.18
C THR A 41 -9.81 -1.18 -7.92
N VAL A 42 -8.49 -1.35 -7.79
CA VAL A 42 -7.71 -2.33 -8.57
C VAL A 42 -7.40 -3.63 -7.83
N GLY A 43 -7.60 -3.68 -6.52
CA GLY A 43 -7.28 -4.79 -5.62
C GLY A 43 -5.78 -4.92 -5.31
N ARG A 44 -4.94 -4.96 -6.34
CA ARG A 44 -3.47 -5.07 -6.25
C ARG A 44 -2.78 -4.27 -7.36
N GLY A 45 -1.52 -3.90 -7.18
CA GLY A 45 -0.76 -3.22 -8.23
C GLY A 45 0.74 -3.19 -7.94
N MET A 46 1.54 -2.95 -8.98
CA MET A 46 2.96 -2.67 -8.83
C MET A 46 3.18 -1.23 -8.34
N PHE A 47 4.34 -0.95 -7.74
CA PHE A 47 4.63 0.36 -7.15
C PHE A 47 4.61 1.48 -8.19
N GLU A 48 5.09 1.20 -9.40
CA GLU A 48 5.14 2.13 -10.52
C GLU A 48 3.73 2.47 -11.01
N GLU A 49 2.83 1.48 -11.02
CA GLU A 49 1.43 1.65 -11.41
C GLU A 49 0.67 2.45 -10.36
N LEU A 50 0.86 2.13 -9.07
CA LEU A 50 0.32 2.91 -7.95
C LEU A 50 0.80 4.36 -7.99
N ALA A 51 2.11 4.58 -8.18
CA ALA A 51 2.68 5.92 -8.30
C ALA A 51 2.12 6.66 -9.53
N HIS A 52 1.91 5.95 -10.64
CA HIS A 52 1.30 6.53 -11.83
C HIS A 52 -0.14 6.96 -11.57
N CYS A 53 -0.97 6.10 -10.99
CA CYS A 53 -2.36 6.41 -10.65
C CYS A 53 -2.44 7.61 -9.70
N ILE A 54 -1.67 7.59 -8.61
CA ILE A 54 -1.64 8.68 -7.62
C ILE A 54 -1.18 10.00 -8.26
N ALA A 55 -0.11 9.97 -9.04
CA ALA A 55 0.40 11.15 -9.74
C ALA A 55 -0.56 11.69 -10.82
N SER A 56 -1.53 10.89 -11.25
CA SER A 56 -2.56 11.30 -12.22
C SER A 56 -3.77 11.87 -11.50
N SER A 57 -4.21 11.27 -10.39
CA SER A 57 -5.34 11.73 -9.58
C SER A 57 -5.10 13.07 -8.89
N ASP A 58 -3.85 13.39 -8.51
CA ASP A 58 -3.49 14.68 -7.90
C ASP A 58 -3.64 15.87 -8.88
N ARG A 59 -3.68 15.59 -10.19
CA ARG A 59 -3.71 16.59 -11.27
C ARG A 59 -5.09 17.09 -11.64
N ASP A 60 -6.11 16.32 -11.31
CA ASP A 60 -7.49 16.78 -11.47
C ASP A 60 -7.76 17.96 -10.51
N LEU A 61 -6.85 18.23 -9.57
CA LEU A 61 -6.94 19.32 -8.59
C LEU A 61 -5.91 20.45 -8.81
N GLU A 62 -4.69 20.18 -9.28
CA GLU A 62 -3.68 21.23 -9.51
C GLU A 62 -2.86 21.00 -10.81
N GLY A 63 -2.93 21.94 -11.75
CA GLY A 63 -2.38 21.88 -13.11
C GLY A 63 -0.84 21.90 -13.25
N GLY A 64 -0.09 21.16 -12.43
CA GLY A 64 1.38 21.16 -12.40
C GLY A 64 2.04 19.80 -12.62
N GLY A 65 2.70 19.62 -13.78
CA GLY A 65 3.87 18.75 -14.03
C GLY A 65 3.79 17.21 -13.84
N SER A 66 3.36 16.45 -14.86
CA SER A 66 3.35 14.96 -14.90
C SER A 66 4.70 14.43 -15.31
N GLY A 67 5.71 14.92 -14.60
CA GLY A 67 7.08 14.61 -14.88
C GLY A 67 7.43 13.20 -14.39
N PRO A 68 8.31 12.47 -15.11
CA PRO A 68 8.98 11.27 -14.61
C PRO A 68 9.58 11.48 -13.20
N ALA A 69 10.04 12.69 -12.89
CA ALA A 69 10.57 13.07 -11.58
C ALA A 69 9.52 12.97 -10.46
N ALA A 70 8.29 13.46 -10.67
CA ALA A 70 7.22 13.38 -9.68
C ALA A 70 6.83 11.93 -9.39
N ARG A 71 6.74 11.09 -10.44
CA ARG A 71 6.46 9.66 -10.30
C ARG A 71 7.57 8.93 -9.53
N ARG A 72 8.83 9.25 -9.81
CA ARG A 72 9.99 8.72 -9.09
C ARG A 72 9.91 9.04 -7.60
N THR A 73 9.64 10.31 -7.26
CA THR A 73 9.50 10.76 -5.86
C THR A 73 8.38 10.03 -5.14
N ILE A 74 7.21 9.91 -5.78
CA ILE A 74 6.07 9.18 -5.20
C ILE A 74 6.44 7.71 -5.00
N THR A 75 7.07 7.07 -5.99
CA THR A 75 7.49 5.65 -5.87
C THR A 75 8.42 5.44 -4.67
N ILE A 76 9.42 6.30 -4.49
CA ILE A 76 10.34 6.24 -3.35
C ILE A 76 9.55 6.38 -2.03
N ALA A 77 8.62 7.34 -1.96
CA ALA A 77 7.79 7.54 -0.77
C ALA A 77 6.86 6.34 -0.49
N LEU A 78 6.30 5.71 -1.54
CA LEU A 78 5.48 4.50 -1.41
C LEU A 78 6.29 3.36 -0.80
N VAL A 79 7.44 3.06 -1.41
CA VAL A 79 8.30 1.91 -1.06
C VAL A 79 8.90 2.05 0.34
N HIS A 80 9.38 3.23 0.71
CA HIS A 80 10.15 3.39 1.95
C HIS A 80 9.34 3.92 3.13
N ASN A 81 8.13 4.44 2.90
CA ASN A 81 7.36 5.10 3.95
C ASN A 81 5.90 4.64 3.98
N HIS A 82 5.17 4.80 2.89
CA HIS A 82 3.71 4.65 2.94
C HIS A 82 3.26 3.19 3.01
N LEU A 83 3.75 2.32 2.13
CA LEU A 83 3.37 0.91 2.10
C LEU A 83 3.87 0.14 3.33
N PRO A 84 5.15 0.27 3.77
CA PRO A 84 5.61 -0.40 4.99
C PRO A 84 4.81 -0.01 6.23
N ARG A 85 4.41 1.27 6.35
CA ARG A 85 3.59 1.73 7.48
C ARG A 85 2.17 1.18 7.45
N LEU A 86 1.57 1.02 6.27
CA LEU A 86 0.24 0.43 6.15
C LEU A 86 0.28 -1.07 6.47
N ASP A 87 1.32 -1.76 6.00
CA ASP A 87 1.56 -3.19 6.24
C ASP A 87 1.84 -3.50 7.72
N ALA A 88 2.58 -2.64 8.42
CA ALA A 88 2.80 -2.77 9.87
C ALA A 88 1.52 -2.76 10.73
N HIS A 89 0.39 -2.36 10.14
CA HIS A 89 -0.93 -2.35 10.76
C HIS A 89 -1.94 -3.26 10.03
N ASP A 90 -1.45 -4.19 9.20
CA ASP A 90 -2.25 -5.16 8.44
C ASP A 90 -3.31 -4.51 7.53
N VAL A 91 -3.09 -3.26 7.09
CA VAL A 91 -4.03 -2.52 6.24
C VAL A 91 -3.89 -2.92 4.77
N VAL A 92 -2.67 -3.23 4.33
CA VAL A 92 -2.35 -3.74 2.99
C VAL A 92 -1.30 -4.84 3.13
N GLU A 93 -1.25 -5.78 2.20
CA GLU A 93 -0.11 -6.69 2.10
C GLU A 93 0.99 -6.01 1.26
N TYR A 94 2.16 -5.77 1.87
CA TYR A 94 3.30 -5.17 1.18
C TYR A 94 4.44 -6.18 1.04
N ARG A 95 4.81 -6.48 -0.21
CA ARG A 95 6.01 -7.25 -0.53
C ARG A 95 7.06 -6.30 -1.06
N GLY A 96 8.10 -6.02 -0.27
CA GLY A 96 9.14 -5.04 -0.60
C GLY A 96 9.81 -5.26 -1.97
N PRO A 97 10.55 -4.25 -2.48
CA PRO A 97 11.20 -4.32 -3.79
C PRO A 97 12.24 -5.45 -3.92
N GLU A 98 12.74 -5.97 -2.80
CA GLU A 98 13.67 -7.09 -2.71
C GLU A 98 13.02 -8.48 -2.85
N ALA A 99 11.69 -8.58 -2.77
CA ALA A 99 10.96 -9.85 -2.72
C ALA A 99 10.70 -10.49 -4.12
N ARG A 100 11.62 -10.29 -5.07
CA ARG A 100 11.50 -10.77 -6.47
C ARG A 100 11.55 -12.28 -6.61
#